data_AF-A0A3D0LC75-F1
#
_entry.id   AF-A0A3D0LC75-F1
#
_cell.length_a   1.000
_cell.length_b   1.000
_cell.length_c   1.000
_cell.angle_alpha   90.00
_cell.angle_beta   90.00
_cell.angle_gamma   90.00
#
_symmetry.space_group_name_H-M   'P 1'
#
loop_
_entity.id
_entity.type
_entity.pdbx_description
1 polymer ?
#
loop_
_entity_poly.entity_id
_entity_poly.type
_entity_poly.pdbx_seq_one_letter_code
_entity_poly.pdbx_strand_id
1 'polypeptide(L)'
;MATVLTLDKEKKEFGAEKKVEGFMMRHRKGIIAVAAVVLAAALGTSIVVGVMEHQRKKGIAEVYAIETTYRKNFVSLNDEEIVTRQNEALASLENYTSKTGIIGVRANMLAADIYFAKKDFTKSMDCWQAAADADKKAYTVAICNY
;
A
#
# COMPACT_ATOMS: atom_id res chain seq x y z
N MET A 1 -16.21 -0.05 61.50
CA MET A 1 -16.80 -0.18 60.14
C MET A 1 -15.73 -0.34 59.04
N ALA A 2 -14.61 0.38 59.08
CA ALA A 2 -13.54 0.29 58.07
C ALA A 2 -12.90 -1.11 57.93
N THR A 3 -12.66 -1.81 59.04
CA THR A 3 -12.00 -3.13 59.07
C THR A 3 -12.84 -4.26 58.45
N VAL A 4 -14.16 -4.13 58.46
CA VAL A 4 -15.07 -5.14 57.87
C VAL A 4 -15.12 -4.99 56.35
N LEU A 5 -15.05 -3.76 55.85
CA LEU A 5 -15.03 -3.45 54.42
C LEU A 5 -13.72 -3.89 53.73
N THR A 6 -12.59 -3.88 54.44
CA THR A 6 -11.30 -4.35 53.91
C THR A 6 -11.24 -5.87 53.80
N LEU A 7 -11.71 -6.59 54.82
CA LEU A 7 -11.77 -8.06 54.82
C LEU A 7 -12.70 -8.63 53.75
N ASP A 8 -13.80 -7.93 53.45
CA ASP A 8 -14.77 -8.35 52.43
C ASP A 8 -14.27 -8.10 51.00
N LYS A 9 -13.40 -7.09 50.81
CA LYS A 9 -12.66 -6.88 49.55
C LYS A 9 -11.61 -7.96 49.31
N GLU A 10 -10.76 -8.24 50.30
CA GLU A 10 -9.72 -9.27 50.19
C GLU A 10 -10.29 -10.67 49.92
N LYS A 11 -11.41 -11.03 50.56
CA LYS A 11 -12.10 -12.31 50.28
C LYS A 11 -12.67 -12.38 48.87
N LYS A 12 -13.18 -11.27 48.32
CA LYS A 12 -13.69 -11.21 46.94
C LYS A 12 -12.55 -11.32 45.93
N GLU A 13 -11.42 -10.66 46.17
CA GLU A 13 -10.22 -10.76 45.33
C GLU A 13 -9.64 -12.19 45.36
N PHE A 14 -9.47 -12.79 46.54
CA PHE A 14 -8.97 -14.15 46.69
C PHE A 14 -9.91 -15.22 46.07
N GLY A 15 -11.23 -15.00 46.16
CA GLY A 15 -12.23 -15.85 45.51
C GLY A 15 -12.24 -15.71 43.98
N ALA A 16 -11.93 -14.52 43.47
CA ALA A 16 -11.76 -14.27 42.04
C ALA A 16 -10.47 -14.91 41.50
N GLU A 17 -9.36 -14.80 42.23
CA GLU A 17 -8.09 -15.44 41.89
C GLU A 17 -8.21 -16.96 41.76
N LYS A 18 -8.83 -17.62 42.74
CA LYS A 18 -9.06 -19.08 42.67
C LYS A 18 -9.98 -19.50 41.51
N LYS A 19 -10.96 -18.66 41.15
CA LYS A 19 -11.82 -18.89 39.98
C LYS A 19 -11.03 -18.77 38.67
N VAL A 20 -10.16 -17.78 38.56
CA VAL A 20 -9.30 -17.57 37.39
C VAL A 20 -8.27 -18.69 37.27
N GLU A 21 -7.63 -19.07 38.36
CA GLU A 21 -6.66 -20.17 38.41
C GLU A 21 -7.30 -21.52 38.04
N GLY A 22 -8.50 -21.80 38.58
CA GLY A 22 -9.28 -22.98 38.22
C GLY A 22 -9.70 -23.00 36.74
N PHE A 23 -10.06 -21.85 36.17
CA PHE A 23 -10.38 -21.71 34.75
C PHE A 23 -9.15 -21.94 33.86
N MET A 24 -8.01 -21.32 34.21
CA MET A 24 -6.75 -21.51 33.49
C MET A 24 -6.32 -22.97 33.52
N MET A 25 -6.37 -23.64 34.66
CA MET A 25 -5.99 -25.06 34.79
C MET A 25 -6.89 -25.98 33.98
N ARG A 26 -8.21 -25.71 33.95
CA ARG A 26 -9.20 -26.54 33.23
C ARG A 26 -9.14 -26.36 31.72
N HIS A 27 -8.83 -25.14 31.24
CA HIS A 27 -8.82 -24.81 29.82
C HIS A 27 -7.41 -24.55 29.25
N ARG A 28 -6.34 -24.86 29.98
CA ARG A 28 -4.94 -24.55 29.61
C ARG A 28 -4.57 -24.92 28.18
N LYS A 29 -5.01 -26.10 27.70
CA LYS A 29 -4.72 -26.57 26.34
C LYS A 29 -5.40 -25.70 25.28
N GLY A 30 -6.65 -25.28 25.54
CA GLY A 30 -7.40 -24.37 24.66
C GLY A 30 -6.79 -22.98 24.65
N ILE A 31 -6.38 -22.45 25.81
CA ILE A 31 -5.74 -21.13 25.93
C ILE A 31 -4.40 -21.12 25.16
N ILE A 32 -3.56 -22.13 25.35
CA ILE A 32 -2.27 -22.24 24.63
C ILE A 32 -2.51 -22.41 23.12
N ALA A 33 -3.50 -23.22 22.71
CA ALA A 33 -3.83 -23.39 21.30
C ALA A 33 -4.29 -22.07 20.65
N VAL A 34 -5.16 -21.31 21.31
CA VAL A 34 -5.61 -20.00 20.82
C VAL A 34 -4.43 -19.02 20.75
N ALA A 35 -3.58 -18.96 21.78
CA ALA A 35 -2.39 -18.11 21.77
C ALA A 35 -1.43 -18.47 20.62
N ALA A 36 -1.21 -19.77 20.37
CA ALA A 36 -0.39 -20.22 19.25
C ALA A 36 -0.99 -19.84 17.88
N VAL A 37 -2.31 -19.95 17.72
CA VAL A 37 -3.01 -19.52 16.50
C VAL A 37 -2.88 -18.01 16.29
N VAL A 38 -3.04 -17.20 17.34
CA VAL A 38 -2.88 -15.74 17.26
C VAL A 38 -1.45 -15.36 16.86
N LEU A 39 -0.44 -16.01 17.46
CA LEU A 39 0.96 -15.78 17.10
C LEU A 39 1.25 -16.18 15.65
N ALA A 40 0.76 -17.35 15.21
CA ALA A 40 0.92 -17.80 13.83
C ALA A 40 0.25 -16.83 12.84
N ALA A 41 -0.95 -16.35 13.16
CA ALA A 41 -1.66 -15.35 12.35
C ALA A 41 -0.88 -14.04 12.26
N ALA A 42 -0.37 -13.53 13.39
CA ALA A 42 0.43 -12.30 13.42
C ALA A 42 1.71 -12.41 12.58
N LEU A 43 2.43 -13.53 12.67
CA LEU A 43 3.61 -13.80 11.83
C LEU A 43 3.24 -13.87 10.35
N GLY A 44 2.16 -14.59 10.02
CA GLY A 44 1.67 -14.68 8.65
C GLY A 44 1.33 -13.32 8.05
N THR A 45 0.57 -12.49 8.76
CA THR A 45 0.22 -11.13 8.32
C THR A 45 1.46 -10.26 8.13
N SER A 46 2.44 -10.36 9.03
CA SER A 46 3.67 -9.56 8.97
C SER A 46 4.47 -9.86 7.70
N ILE A 47 4.58 -11.14 7.32
CA ILE A 47 5.27 -11.55 6.09
C ILE A 47 4.53 -11.02 4.86
N VAL A 48 3.20 -11.20 4.80
CA VAL A 48 2.39 -10.73 3.66
C VAL A 48 2.52 -9.22 3.49
N VAL A 49 2.39 -8.44 4.56
CA VAL A 49 2.55 -6.99 4.52
C VAL A 49 3.96 -6.60 4.08
N GLY A 50 4.99 -7.30 4.58
CA GLY A 50 6.38 -7.07 4.17
C GLY A 50 6.61 -7.29 2.67
N VAL A 51 6.06 -8.38 2.11
CA VAL A 51 6.15 -8.67 0.67
C VAL A 51 5.40 -7.61 -0.15
N MET A 52 4.19 -7.24 0.27
CA MET A 52 3.39 -6.21 -0.41
C MET A 52 4.12 -4.86 -0.42
N GLU A 53 4.75 -4.47 0.70
CA GLU A 53 5.49 -3.23 0.82
C GLU A 53 6.75 -3.22 -0.05
N HIS A 54 7.46 -4.35 -0.11
CA HIS A 54 8.62 -4.50 -0.99
C HIS A 54 8.23 -4.37 -2.46
N GLN A 55 7.16 -5.05 -2.88
CA GLN A 55 6.63 -4.94 -4.25
C GLN A 55 6.16 -3.52 -4.55
N ARG A 56 5.53 -2.84 -3.59
CA ARG A 56 5.10 -1.45 -3.73
C ARG A 56 6.29 -0.53 -4.01
N LYS A 57 7.36 -0.61 -3.20
CA LYS A 57 8.58 0.18 -3.40
C LYS A 57 9.24 -0.11 -4.74
N LYS A 58 9.32 -1.38 -5.12
CA LYS A 58 9.89 -1.81 -6.40
C LYS A 58 9.09 -1.24 -7.58
N GLY A 59 7.77 -1.37 -7.57
CA GLY A 59 6.92 -0.84 -8.65
C GLY A 59 7.00 0.68 -8.79
N ILE A 60 7.08 1.43 -7.67
CA ILE A 60 7.31 2.89 -7.72
C ILE A 60 8.66 3.21 -8.35
N ALA A 61 9.72 2.49 -7.96
CA ALA A 61 11.06 2.69 -8.50
C ALA A 61 11.14 2.38 -10.00
N GLU A 62 10.44 1.34 -10.47
CA GLU A 62 10.35 1.00 -11.89
C GLU A 62 9.63 2.08 -12.70
N VAL A 63 8.49 2.58 -12.23
CA VAL A 63 7.77 3.70 -12.89
C VAL A 63 8.66 4.95 -12.94
N TYR A 64 9.39 5.25 -11.86
CA TYR A 64 10.33 6.38 -11.83
C TYR A 64 11.52 6.19 -12.79
N ALA A 65 12.00 4.97 -12.97
CA ALA A 65 13.06 4.66 -13.95
C ALA A 65 12.56 4.86 -15.39
N ILE A 66 11.30 4.49 -15.67
CA ILE A 66 10.66 4.78 -16.96
C ILE A 66 10.58 6.30 -17.17
N GLU A 67 10.10 7.05 -16.18
CA GLU A 67 10.02 8.52 -16.26
C GLU A 67 11.39 9.15 -16.54
N THR A 68 12.41 8.72 -15.79
CA THR A 68 13.77 9.22 -15.93
C THR A 68 14.30 8.96 -17.33
N THR A 69 14.07 7.76 -17.87
CA THR A 69 14.48 7.38 -19.23
C THR A 69 13.75 8.21 -20.28
N TYR A 70 12.43 8.39 -20.11
CA TYR A 70 11.60 9.21 -20.98
C TYR A 70 12.14 10.65 -21.04
N ARG A 71 12.38 11.29 -19.88
CA ARG A 71 12.80 12.70 -19.80
C ARG A 71 14.28 12.94 -20.12
N LYS A 72 15.13 11.92 -20.07
CA LYS A 72 16.58 12.06 -20.25
C LYS A 72 16.93 12.64 -21.63
N ASN A 73 17.69 13.74 -21.64
CA ASN A 73 18.16 14.42 -22.86
C ASN A 73 17.04 14.75 -23.85
N PHE A 74 15.79 14.93 -23.38
CA PHE A 74 14.63 15.09 -24.26
C PHE A 74 14.74 16.33 -25.18
N VAL A 75 15.36 17.41 -24.69
CA VAL A 75 15.60 18.66 -25.43
C VAL A 75 16.58 18.49 -26.59
N SER A 76 17.39 17.43 -26.60
CA SER A 76 18.41 17.18 -27.62
C SER A 76 17.93 16.25 -28.73
N LEU A 77 16.68 15.81 -28.68
CA LEU A 77 16.10 14.89 -29.65
C LEU A 77 15.45 15.61 -30.81
N ASN A 78 15.41 14.93 -31.95
CA ASN A 78 14.53 15.29 -33.05
C ASN A 78 13.11 14.72 -32.85
N ASP A 79 12.18 15.14 -33.72
CA ASP A 79 10.76 14.77 -33.61
C ASP A 79 10.50 13.25 -33.71
N GLU A 80 11.22 12.53 -34.57
CA GLU A 80 11.07 11.07 -34.71
C GLU A 80 11.55 10.32 -33.47
N GLU A 81 12.67 10.76 -32.90
CA GLU A 81 13.20 10.22 -31.65
C GLU A 81 12.25 10.49 -30.47
N ILE A 82 11.63 11.67 -30.43
CA ILE A 82 10.62 12.02 -29.43
C ILE A 82 9.43 11.06 -29.51
N VAL A 83 8.88 10.86 -30.71
CA VAL A 83 7.72 9.97 -30.91
C VAL A 83 8.05 8.53 -30.52
N THR A 84 9.24 8.06 -30.91
CA THR A 84 9.74 6.72 -30.55
C THR A 84 9.82 6.56 -29.03
N ARG A 85 10.47 7.52 -28.36
CA ARG A 85 10.60 7.55 -26.89
C ARG A 85 9.25 7.52 -26.17
N GLN A 86 8.29 8.31 -26.66
CA GLN A 86 6.94 8.36 -26.11
C GLN A 86 6.25 7.01 -26.21
N ASN A 87 6.35 6.34 -27.36
CA ASN A 87 5.73 5.03 -27.58
C ASN A 87 6.39 3.94 -26.72
N GLU A 88 7.72 3.94 -26.61
CA GLU A 88 8.46 3.02 -25.75
C GLU A 88 8.10 3.20 -24.27
N ALA A 89 7.98 4.45 -23.82
CA ALA A 89 7.56 4.77 -22.46
C ALA A 89 6.12 4.29 -22.19
N LEU A 90 5.18 4.53 -23.12
CA LEU A 90 3.80 4.04 -23.00
C LEU A 90 3.73 2.52 -22.95
N ALA A 91 4.46 1.81 -23.82
CA ALA A 91 4.53 0.36 -23.82
C ALA A 91 5.10 -0.19 -22.49
N SER A 92 6.13 0.47 -21.95
CA SER A 92 6.72 0.10 -20.66
C SER A 92 5.76 0.32 -19.48
N LEU A 93 4.81 1.25 -19.61
CA LEU A 93 3.82 1.58 -18.58
C LEU A 93 2.60 0.64 -18.56
N GLU A 94 2.34 -0.14 -19.61
CA GLU A 94 1.12 -0.97 -19.74
C GLU A 94 0.88 -1.89 -18.53
N ASN A 95 1.94 -2.47 -17.98
CA ASN A 95 1.84 -3.37 -16.82
C ASN A 95 1.59 -2.64 -15.49
N TYR A 96 1.71 -1.31 -15.45
CA TYR A 96 1.60 -0.50 -14.25
C TYR A 96 0.33 0.35 -14.23
N THR A 97 -0.21 0.76 -15.38
CA THR A 97 -1.43 1.59 -15.46
C THR A 97 -2.68 0.86 -14.96
N SER A 98 -2.71 -0.47 -15.00
CA SER A 98 -3.80 -1.28 -14.44
C SER A 98 -3.67 -1.57 -12.94
N LYS A 99 -2.56 -1.17 -12.30
CA LYS A 99 -2.34 -1.40 -10.86
C LYS A 99 -3.19 -0.43 -10.03
N THR A 100 -3.52 -0.84 -8.81
CA THR A 100 -4.13 0.04 -7.80
C THR A 100 -3.07 0.68 -6.91
N GLY A 101 -3.47 1.67 -6.12
CA GLY A 101 -2.58 2.39 -5.22
C GLY A 101 -1.62 3.32 -5.97
N ILE A 102 -0.63 3.82 -5.25
CA ILE A 102 0.34 4.82 -5.74
C ILE A 102 1.12 4.41 -7.01
N ILE A 103 1.29 3.11 -7.29
CA ILE A 103 1.94 2.64 -8.52
C ILE A 103 1.06 2.99 -9.73
N GLY A 104 -0.22 2.60 -9.68
CA GLY A 104 -1.19 2.90 -10.73
C GLY A 104 -1.38 4.39 -10.92
N VAL A 105 -1.46 5.15 -9.82
CA VAL A 105 -1.53 6.62 -9.85
C VAL A 105 -0.37 7.19 -10.67
N ARG A 106 0.88 6.90 -10.28
CA ARG A 106 2.07 7.48 -10.95
C ARG A 106 2.21 7.02 -12.40
N ALA A 107 1.91 5.75 -12.67
CA ALA A 107 1.97 5.22 -14.03
C ALA A 107 0.97 5.90 -14.96
N ASN A 108 -0.28 6.06 -14.50
CA ASN A 108 -1.31 6.73 -15.27
C ASN A 108 -1.03 8.23 -15.43
N MET A 109 -0.51 8.91 -14.40
CA MET A 109 -0.10 10.32 -14.52
C MET A 109 0.98 10.52 -15.59
N LEU A 110 2.03 9.69 -15.59
CA LEU A 110 3.08 9.76 -16.62
C LEU A 110 2.53 9.44 -18.02
N ALA A 111 1.67 8.42 -18.14
CA ALA A 111 1.01 8.10 -19.41
C ALA A 111 0.16 9.29 -19.90
N ALA A 112 -0.55 9.96 -18.99
CA ALA A 112 -1.36 11.12 -19.30
C ALA A 112 -0.51 12.31 -19.81
N ASP A 113 0.63 12.59 -19.19
CA ASP A 113 1.60 13.60 -19.64
C ASP A 113 2.11 13.29 -21.05
N ILE A 114 2.44 12.02 -21.33
CA ILE A 114 2.91 11.58 -22.64
C ILE A 114 1.81 11.74 -23.69
N TYR A 115 0.58 11.30 -23.40
CA TYR A 115 -0.55 11.47 -24.32
C TYR A 115 -0.88 12.95 -24.57
N PHE A 116 -0.76 13.80 -23.54
CA PHE A 116 -0.91 15.24 -23.72
C PHE A 116 0.15 15.80 -24.66
N ALA A 117 1.42 15.43 -24.48
CA ALA A 117 2.52 15.84 -25.38
C ALA A 117 2.31 15.35 -26.83
N LYS A 118 1.69 14.19 -27.00
CA LYS A 118 1.25 13.65 -28.31
C LYS A 118 0.02 14.33 -28.88
N LYS A 119 -0.60 15.28 -28.15
CA LYS A 119 -1.88 15.94 -28.48
C LYS A 119 -3.08 14.98 -28.53
N ASP A 120 -2.97 13.81 -27.92
CA ASP A 120 -4.08 12.86 -27.72
C ASP A 120 -4.78 13.18 -26.38
N PHE A 121 -5.53 14.28 -26.37
CA PHE A 121 -6.13 14.82 -25.14
C PHE A 121 -7.20 13.89 -24.54
N THR A 122 -7.89 13.10 -25.37
CA THR A 122 -8.86 12.11 -24.91
C THR A 122 -8.18 11.05 -24.06
N LYS A 123 -7.11 10.42 -24.58
CA LYS A 123 -6.37 9.43 -23.80
C LYS A 123 -5.66 10.02 -22.60
N SER A 124 -5.18 11.26 -22.71
CA SER A 124 -4.62 11.97 -21.56
C SER A 124 -5.65 12.11 -20.44
N MET A 125 -6.87 12.54 -20.76
CA MET A 125 -7.97 12.65 -19.80
C MET A 125 -8.35 11.28 -19.20
N ASP A 126 -8.45 10.24 -20.02
CA ASP A 126 -8.75 8.88 -19.56
C ASP A 126 -7.71 8.38 -18.55
N CYS A 127 -6.42 8.64 -18.81
CA CYS A 127 -5.34 8.33 -17.90
C CYS A 127 -5.40 9.15 -16.60
N TRP A 128 -5.71 10.45 -16.66
CA TRP A 128 -5.90 11.26 -15.44
C TRP A 128 -7.05 10.74 -14.58
N GLN A 129 -8.16 10.34 -15.20
CA GLN A 129 -9.28 9.72 -14.49
C GLN A 129 -8.87 8.39 -13.86
N ALA A 130 -8.19 7.52 -14.62
CA ALA A 130 -7.66 6.25 -14.11
C ALA A 130 -6.66 6.45 -12.95
N ALA A 131 -5.85 7.50 -12.98
CA ALA A 131 -4.95 7.85 -11.88
C ALA A 131 -5.73 8.19 -10.60
N ALA A 132 -6.79 8.99 -10.70
CA ALA A 132 -7.64 9.34 -9.56
C ALA A 132 -8.40 8.13 -9.00
N ASP A 133 -8.81 7.20 -9.87
CA ASP A 133 -9.51 5.98 -9.49
C ASP A 133 -8.58 4.92 -8.88
N ALA A 134 -7.29 4.89 -9.26
CA ALA A 134 -6.31 3.96 -8.73
C ALA A 134 -6.06 4.15 -7.22
N ASP A 135 -6.07 5.38 -6.73
CA ASP A 135 -6.06 5.70 -5.30
C ASP A 135 -6.64 7.09 -5.02
N LYS A 136 -7.87 7.10 -4.50
CA LYS A 136 -8.61 8.34 -4.17
C LYS A 136 -7.94 9.21 -3.10
N LYS A 137 -6.97 8.67 -2.35
CA LYS A 137 -6.23 9.41 -1.31
C LYS A 137 -4.88 9.91 -1.82
N ALA A 138 -4.42 9.45 -2.98
CA ALA A 138 -3.14 9.87 -3.52
C ALA A 138 -3.26 11.25 -4.15
N TYR A 139 -2.18 12.03 -4.03
CA TYR A 139 -2.09 13.34 -4.65
C TYR A 139 -1.85 13.20 -6.15
N THR A 140 -2.89 13.43 -6.94
CA THR A 140 -2.82 13.56 -8.39
C THR A 140 -2.60 15.02 -8.75
N VAL A 141 -1.36 15.43 -8.98
CA VAL A 141 -1.08 16.75 -9.55
C VAL A 141 -0.34 16.63 -10.85
N ALA A 142 -0.94 17.20 -11.88
CA ALA A 142 -0.26 17.52 -13.12
C ALA A 142 0.83 18.54 -12.78
N ILE A 143 2.09 18.09 -12.80
CA ILE A 143 3.22 19.01 -12.82
C ILE A 143 3.38 19.41 -14.28
N CYS A 144 2.53 20.34 -14.73
CA CYS A 144 2.63 20.98 -16.03
C CYS A 144 3.90 21.85 -16.07
N ASN A 145 5.06 21.22 -16.23
CA ASN A 145 6.29 21.90 -16.64
C ASN A 145 6.30 21.90 -18.18
N TYR A 146 5.66 22.92 -18.77
CA TYR A 146 5.80 23.25 -20.18
C TYR A 146 7.02 24.14 -20.40
#